data_AF-A0A1H9LDP8-F1
#
_entry.id   AF-A0A1H9LDP8-F1
#
_cell.length_a   1.000
_cell.length_b   1.000
_cell.length_c   1.000
_cell.angle_alpha   90.00
_cell.angle_beta   90.00
_cell.angle_gamma   90.00
#
_symmetry.space_group_name_H-M   'P 1'
#
loop_
_entity.id
_entity.type
_entity.pdbx_description
1 polymer ?
#
loop_
_entity_poly.entity_id
_entity_poly.type
_entity_poly.pdbx_seq_one_letter_code
_entity_poly.pdbx_strand_id
1 'polypeptide(L)'
;MIKFFRKIRQKLLSENKFSKYLIYAVGEIILVVIGILIALGINNWNDANNLTTKEITLLIEMKSNLESDIEGLRWDINKNEKLLKANQIVLKSLQNGIYHDSLDLYYSWIKGNTVFVKNTSAFKNLESFGLDIIKNDSLRIKITNLYSTRYEYIRFIEQVRDEKFQYEQIIPQITKHLRLRSENLYEPINVDELSKNNEFKSVIKLNCDMRNYIITIYKDIEKTITELIKAIELELKEKKQ
;
A
#
# COMPACT_ATOMS: atom_id res chain seq x y z
N MET A 1 50.82 -27.56 13.26
CA MET A 1 50.18 -28.14 14.47
C MET A 1 50.01 -29.66 14.41
N ILE A 2 49.53 -30.25 13.30
CA ILE A 2 49.28 -31.72 13.20
C ILE A 2 50.50 -32.61 13.55
N LYS A 3 51.73 -32.23 13.16
CA LYS A 3 52.93 -33.05 13.44
C LYS A 3 53.35 -33.08 14.92
N PHE A 4 53.02 -32.04 15.69
CA PHE A 4 53.37 -31.92 17.11
C PHE A 4 52.45 -32.80 17.97
N PHE A 5 51.14 -32.67 17.76
CA PHE A 5 50.14 -33.54 18.41
C PHE A 5 50.31 -35.02 18.01
N ARG A 6 50.75 -35.30 16.77
CA ARG A 6 51.07 -36.67 16.33
C ARG A 6 52.21 -37.32 17.12
N LYS A 7 53.30 -36.58 17.38
CA LYS A 7 54.43 -37.09 18.18
C LYS A 7 54.05 -37.36 19.63
N ILE A 8 53.20 -36.52 20.23
CA ILE A 8 52.70 -36.70 21.60
C ILE A 8 51.79 -37.93 21.70
N ARG A 9 50.89 -38.15 20.72
CA ARG A 9 50.03 -39.35 20.67
C ARG A 9 50.83 -40.64 20.56
N GLN A 10 51.84 -40.67 19.69
CA GLN A 10 52.70 -41.86 19.53
C GLN A 10 53.45 -42.20 20.83
N LYS A 11 53.92 -41.20 21.57
CA LYS A 11 54.66 -41.39 22.83
C LYS A 11 53.78 -41.83 24.00
N LEU A 12 52.50 -41.42 24.03
CA LEU A 12 51.52 -41.82 25.06
C LEU A 12 50.97 -43.24 24.84
N LEU A 13 50.88 -43.69 23.59
CA LEU A 13 50.48 -45.05 23.23
C LEU A 13 51.58 -46.09 23.55
N SER A 14 52.86 -45.72 23.46
CA SER A 14 53.98 -46.63 23.77
C SER A 14 54.23 -46.88 25.26
N GLU A 15 53.62 -46.09 26.16
CA GLU A 15 53.87 -46.15 27.63
C GLU A 15 52.74 -46.80 28.45
N ASN A 16 51.84 -47.62 27.87
CA ASN A 16 50.67 -48.21 28.57
C ASN A 16 49.71 -47.17 29.21
N LYS A 17 49.75 -45.91 28.77
CA LYS A 17 48.94 -44.78 29.31
C LYS A 17 47.67 -44.52 28.47
N PHE A 18 46.93 -45.58 28.14
CA PHE A 18 45.72 -45.49 27.29
C PHE A 18 44.67 -44.51 27.83
N SER A 19 44.45 -44.46 29.16
CA SER A 19 43.53 -43.50 29.78
C SER A 19 43.94 -42.04 29.57
N LYS A 20 45.24 -41.73 29.58
CA LYS A 20 45.72 -40.37 29.28
C LYS A 20 45.52 -40.02 27.81
N TYR A 21 45.79 -40.97 26.92
CA TYR A 21 45.53 -40.82 25.49
C TYR A 21 44.06 -40.51 25.19
N LEU A 22 43.12 -41.21 25.83
CA LEU A 22 41.68 -40.99 25.68
C LEU A 22 41.29 -39.56 26.11
N ILE A 23 41.79 -39.09 27.26
CA ILE A 23 41.52 -37.73 27.77
C ILE A 23 42.03 -36.66 26.78
N TYR A 24 43.23 -36.84 26.23
CA TYR A 24 43.77 -35.89 25.24
C TYR A 24 42.99 -35.90 23.92
N ALA A 25 42.57 -37.07 23.44
CA ALA A 25 41.77 -37.19 22.22
C ALA A 25 40.37 -36.56 22.38
N VAL A 26 39.73 -36.76 23.54
CA VAL A 26 38.45 -36.12 23.87
C VAL A 26 38.61 -34.61 23.97
N GLY A 27 39.68 -34.13 24.61
CA GLY A 27 39.99 -32.70 24.68
C GLY A 27 40.16 -32.06 23.30
N GLU A 28 40.81 -32.76 22.35
CA GLU A 28 40.98 -32.27 20.98
C GLU A 28 39.66 -32.21 20.20
N ILE A 29 38.78 -33.22 20.36
CA ILE A 29 37.45 -33.21 19.76
C ILE A 29 36.62 -32.05 20.31
N ILE A 30 36.62 -31.83 21.63
CA ILE A 30 35.92 -30.71 22.26
C ILE A 30 36.44 -29.37 21.71
N LEU A 31 37.75 -29.22 21.55
CA LEU A 31 38.36 -27.98 21.03
C LEU A 31 37.99 -27.72 19.57
N VAL A 32 37.94 -28.76 18.73
CA VAL A 32 37.44 -28.67 17.35
C VAL A 32 35.96 -28.31 17.30
N VAL A 33 35.13 -28.94 18.14
CA VAL A 33 33.69 -28.66 18.23
C VAL A 33 33.44 -27.21 18.65
N ILE A 34 34.16 -26.70 19.66
CA ILE A 34 34.10 -25.28 20.06
C ILE A 34 34.48 -24.38 18.88
N GLY A 35 35.54 -24.71 18.15
CA GLY A 35 35.94 -23.96 16.95
C GLY A 35 34.84 -23.89 15.88
N ILE A 36 34.18 -25.01 15.60
CA ILE A 36 33.06 -25.09 14.65
C ILE A 36 31.86 -24.27 15.15
N LEU A 37 31.51 -24.38 16.44
CA LEU A 37 30.39 -23.63 17.02
C LEU A 37 30.64 -22.12 17.00
N ILE A 38 31.87 -21.67 17.26
CA ILE A 38 32.23 -20.25 17.15
C ILE A 38 32.12 -19.79 15.69
N ALA A 39 32.63 -20.58 14.73
CA ALA A 39 32.55 -20.24 13.31
C ALA A 39 31.08 -20.15 12.83
N LEU A 40 30.24 -21.12 13.21
CA LEU A 40 28.80 -21.09 12.94
C LEU A 40 28.12 -19.89 13.62
N GLY A 41 28.50 -19.57 14.85
CA GLY A 41 27.98 -18.41 15.59
C GLY A 41 28.30 -17.09 14.89
N ILE A 42 29.53 -16.90 14.42
CA ILE A 42 29.94 -15.71 13.67
C ILE A 42 29.17 -15.61 12.34
N ASN A 43 29.03 -16.73 11.61
CA ASN A 43 28.30 -16.73 10.34
C ASN A 43 26.82 -16.37 10.55
N ASN A 44 26.17 -16.99 11.53
CA ASN A 44 24.77 -16.70 11.86
C ASN A 44 24.56 -15.24 12.31
N TRP A 45 25.53 -14.67 13.04
CA TRP A 45 25.47 -13.26 13.43
C TRP A 45 25.61 -12.31 12.23
N ASN A 46 26.52 -12.61 11.30
CA ASN A 46 26.67 -11.84 10.06
C ASN A 46 25.40 -11.91 9.20
N ASP A 47 24.80 -13.10 9.07
CA ASP A 47 23.54 -13.29 8.34
C ASP A 47 22.38 -12.52 8.99
N ALA A 48 22.29 -12.52 10.32
CA ALA A 48 21.28 -11.76 11.06
C ALA A 48 21.45 -10.24 10.88
N ASN A 49 22.68 -9.74 10.83
CA ASN A 49 22.96 -8.34 10.52
C ASN A 49 22.55 -7.99 9.08
N ASN A 50 22.89 -8.84 8.11
CA ASN A 50 22.51 -8.64 6.71
C ASN A 50 20.97 -8.59 6.52
N LEU A 51 20.22 -9.46 7.21
CA LEU A 51 18.76 -9.43 7.19
C LEU A 51 18.20 -8.14 7.79
N THR A 52 18.79 -7.67 8.89
CA THR A 52 18.36 -6.43 9.56
C THR A 52 18.63 -5.21 8.67
N THR A 53 19.76 -5.17 7.96
CA THR A 53 20.03 -4.10 6.99
C THR A 53 19.01 -4.10 5.85
N LYS A 54 18.69 -5.28 5.30
CA LYS A 54 17.67 -5.40 4.24
C LYS A 54 16.28 -4.95 4.72
N GLU A 55 15.88 -5.35 5.93
CA GLU A 55 14.64 -4.90 6.56
C GLU A 55 14.59 -3.36 6.66
N ILE A 56 15.66 -2.72 7.15
CA ILE A 56 15.75 -1.26 7.27
C ILE A 56 15.62 -0.58 5.89
N THR A 57 16.38 -1.05 4.89
CA THR A 57 16.32 -0.50 3.53
C THR A 57 14.91 -0.60 2.94
N LEU A 58 14.28 -1.77 3.10
CA LEU A 58 12.91 -2.02 2.63
C LEU A 58 11.89 -1.10 3.31
N LEU A 59 12.00 -0.92 4.62
CA LEU A 59 11.11 -0.04 5.39
C LEU A 59 11.27 1.44 5.00
N ILE A 60 12.50 1.88 4.70
CA ILE A 60 12.76 3.24 4.19
C ILE A 60 12.11 3.43 2.81
N GLU A 61 12.30 2.48 1.89
CA GLU A 61 11.68 2.53 0.55
C GLU A 61 10.16 2.54 0.65
N MET A 62 9.61 1.67 1.51
CA MET A 62 8.17 1.57 1.74
C MET A 62 7.59 2.85 2.30
N LYS A 63 8.25 3.48 3.28
CA LYS A 63 7.84 4.79 3.79
C LYS A 63 7.75 5.81 2.64
N SER A 64 8.78 5.90 1.80
CA SER A 64 8.78 6.84 0.67
C SER A 64 7.67 6.55 -0.35
N ASN A 65 7.39 5.26 -0.62
CA ASN A 65 6.28 4.86 -1.48
C ASN A 65 4.93 5.32 -0.88
N LEU A 66 4.72 5.11 0.42
CA LEU A 66 3.50 5.49 1.13
C LEU A 66 3.30 7.01 1.20
N GLU A 67 4.38 7.80 1.29
CA GLU A 67 4.31 9.26 1.23
C GLU A 67 3.81 9.73 -0.14
N SER A 68 4.28 9.11 -1.23
CA SER A 68 3.79 9.39 -2.59
C SER A 68 2.34 8.95 -2.78
N ASP A 69 1.94 7.81 -2.21
CA ASP A 69 0.55 7.33 -2.23
C ASP A 69 -0.41 8.34 -1.57
N ILE A 70 0.00 9.01 -0.47
CA ILE A 70 -0.80 10.08 0.16
C ILE A 70 -1.02 11.25 -0.79
N GLU A 71 0.00 11.67 -1.53
CA GLU A 71 -0.12 12.78 -2.49
C GLU A 71 -1.13 12.45 -3.60
N GLY A 72 -1.07 11.22 -4.13
CA GLY A 72 -2.05 10.71 -5.10
C GLY A 72 -3.47 10.72 -4.53
N LEU A 73 -3.67 10.15 -3.33
CA LEU A 73 -4.98 10.13 -2.66
C LEU A 73 -5.55 11.53 -2.44
N ARG A 74 -4.72 12.50 -2.04
CA ARG A 74 -5.17 13.89 -1.84
C ARG A 74 -5.64 14.53 -3.14
N TRP A 75 -4.95 14.25 -4.24
CA TRP A 75 -5.39 14.69 -5.56
C TRP A 75 -6.75 14.06 -5.94
N ASP A 76 -6.90 12.76 -5.71
CA ASP A 76 -8.15 12.04 -5.98
C ASP A 76 -9.32 12.54 -5.12
N ILE A 77 -9.08 12.80 -3.82
CA ILE A 77 -10.05 13.42 -2.91
C ILE A 77 -10.49 14.78 -3.46
N ASN A 78 -9.54 15.65 -3.81
CA ASN A 78 -9.86 16.98 -4.32
C ASN A 78 -10.67 16.93 -5.62
N LYS A 79 -10.33 15.99 -6.52
CA LYS A 79 -11.08 15.80 -7.76
C LYS A 79 -12.50 15.32 -7.48
N ASN A 80 -12.70 14.36 -6.58
CA ASN A 80 -14.03 13.90 -6.21
C ASN A 80 -14.86 14.98 -5.50
N GLU A 81 -14.23 15.83 -4.68
CA GLU A 81 -14.91 16.98 -4.05
C GLU A 81 -15.40 18.01 -5.09
N LYS A 82 -14.61 18.26 -6.14
CA LYS A 82 -15.02 19.10 -7.28
C LYS A 82 -16.20 18.50 -8.04
N LEU A 83 -16.15 17.20 -8.35
CA LEU A 83 -17.25 16.48 -9.03
C LEU A 83 -18.53 16.51 -8.17
N LEU A 84 -18.41 16.22 -6.87
CA LEU A 84 -19.53 16.28 -5.93
C LEU A 84 -20.19 17.66 -5.93
N LYS A 85 -19.38 18.72 -5.82
CA LYS A 85 -19.86 20.10 -5.83
C LYS A 85 -20.59 20.43 -7.13
N ALA A 86 -20.07 20.00 -8.27
CA ALA A 86 -20.73 20.19 -9.57
C ALA A 86 -22.11 19.50 -9.62
N ASN A 87 -22.19 18.23 -9.21
CA ASN A 87 -23.45 17.50 -9.15
C ASN A 87 -24.47 18.17 -8.21
N GLN A 88 -24.04 18.66 -7.05
CA GLN A 88 -24.90 19.38 -6.09
C GLN A 88 -25.42 20.71 -6.65
N ILE A 89 -24.57 21.47 -7.36
CA ILE A 89 -24.96 22.73 -7.99
C ILE A 89 -26.01 22.47 -9.08
N VAL A 90 -25.80 21.47 -9.93
CA VAL A 90 -26.77 21.07 -10.97
C VAL A 90 -28.10 20.67 -10.34
N LEU A 91 -28.10 19.83 -9.30
CA LEU A 91 -29.34 19.45 -8.60
C LEU A 91 -30.09 20.65 -8.05
N LYS A 92 -29.38 21.57 -7.39
CA LYS A 92 -29.98 22.77 -6.83
C LYS A 92 -30.56 23.70 -7.91
N SER A 93 -29.85 23.85 -9.02
CA SER A 93 -30.33 24.60 -10.19
C SER A 93 -31.64 24.01 -10.73
N LEU A 94 -31.68 22.69 -10.92
CA LEU A 94 -32.87 21.99 -11.44
C LEU A 94 -34.06 22.06 -10.47
N GLN A 95 -33.83 22.00 -9.16
CA GLN A 95 -34.89 22.15 -8.15
C GLN A 95 -35.53 23.54 -8.18
N ASN A 96 -34.73 24.57 -8.45
CA ASN A 96 -35.21 25.95 -8.51
C ASN A 96 -35.72 26.36 -9.90
N GLY A 97 -35.54 25.51 -10.92
CA GLY A 97 -35.86 25.85 -12.31
C GLY A 97 -35.00 26.98 -12.88
N ILE A 98 -33.78 27.17 -12.35
CA ILE A 98 -32.90 28.28 -12.75
C ILE A 98 -31.78 27.74 -13.63
N TYR A 99 -31.57 28.38 -14.78
CA TYR A 99 -30.43 28.13 -15.65
C TYR A 99 -29.73 29.43 -16.07
N HIS A 100 -28.40 29.38 -16.14
CA HIS A 100 -27.54 30.44 -16.65
C HIS A 100 -26.27 29.80 -17.23
N ASP A 101 -25.68 30.44 -18.25
CA ASP A 101 -24.51 29.94 -19.00
C ASP A 101 -23.32 29.52 -18.14
N SER A 102 -23.14 30.11 -16.95
CA SER A 102 -22.08 29.69 -16.02
C SER A 102 -22.32 28.31 -15.41
N LEU A 103 -23.48 27.68 -15.63
CA LEU A 103 -23.77 26.31 -15.21
C LEU A 103 -23.17 25.26 -16.14
N ASP A 104 -22.81 25.60 -17.37
CA ASP A 104 -22.33 24.66 -18.37
C ASP A 104 -21.07 23.92 -17.88
N LEU A 105 -20.21 24.65 -17.15
CA LEU A 105 -19.05 24.07 -16.47
C LEU A 105 -19.45 22.97 -15.49
N TYR A 106 -20.49 23.19 -14.69
CA TYR A 106 -20.96 22.21 -13.70
C TYR A 106 -21.66 21.03 -14.37
N TYR A 107 -22.46 21.26 -15.42
CA TYR A 107 -23.03 20.19 -16.24
C TYR A 107 -21.95 19.30 -16.87
N SER A 108 -20.80 19.87 -17.22
CA SER A 108 -19.67 19.13 -17.77
C SER A 108 -18.95 18.27 -16.75
N TRP A 109 -19.00 18.67 -15.47
CA TRP A 109 -18.33 18.00 -14.35
C TRP A 109 -19.28 17.11 -13.55
N ILE A 110 -20.50 16.86 -14.02
CA ILE A 110 -21.36 15.84 -13.39
C ILE A 110 -20.86 14.42 -13.65
N LYS A 111 -20.19 14.19 -14.79
CA LYS A 111 -19.51 12.91 -15.07
C LYS A 111 -18.05 12.95 -14.63
N GLY A 112 -17.55 11.77 -14.26
CA GLY A 112 -16.13 11.55 -14.05
C GLY A 112 -15.86 10.68 -12.84
N ASN A 113 -14.72 10.01 -12.89
CA ASN A 113 -14.20 9.17 -11.83
C ASN A 113 -12.70 9.44 -11.62
N THR A 114 -12.16 8.78 -10.60
CA THR A 114 -10.74 8.75 -10.28
C THR A 114 -10.29 7.30 -10.16
N VAL A 115 -9.00 7.06 -10.37
CA VAL A 115 -8.38 5.77 -10.16
C VAL A 115 -7.10 6.00 -9.38
N PHE A 116 -7.06 5.52 -8.15
CA PHE A 116 -5.90 5.64 -7.29
C PHE A 116 -4.77 4.74 -7.80
N VAL A 117 -3.63 5.36 -8.11
CA VAL A 117 -2.43 4.65 -8.57
C VAL A 117 -1.46 4.48 -7.40
N LYS A 118 -1.44 3.28 -6.83
CA LYS A 118 -0.54 2.89 -5.75
C LYS A 118 0.88 2.57 -6.22
N ASN A 119 1.89 2.95 -5.45
CA ASN A 119 3.25 2.47 -5.62
C ASN A 119 3.44 1.10 -4.94
N THR A 120 3.75 0.08 -5.74
CA THR A 120 3.87 -1.32 -5.27
C THR A 120 5.30 -1.83 -5.21
N SER A 121 6.30 -0.98 -5.48
CA SER A 121 7.69 -1.40 -5.67
C SER A 121 8.26 -2.05 -4.40
N ALA A 122 8.20 -1.34 -3.26
CA ALA A 122 8.68 -1.86 -1.99
C ALA A 122 7.87 -3.08 -1.52
N PHE A 123 6.54 -3.09 -1.75
CA PHE A 123 5.70 -4.21 -1.35
C PHE A 123 6.00 -5.49 -2.16
N LYS A 124 6.26 -5.38 -3.46
CA LYS A 124 6.69 -6.51 -4.29
C LYS A 124 8.07 -7.03 -3.91
N ASN A 125 8.97 -6.13 -3.51
CA ASN A 125 10.27 -6.52 -2.95
C ASN A 125 10.10 -7.30 -1.63
N LEU A 126 9.20 -6.84 -0.75
CA LEU A 126 8.83 -7.55 0.48
C LEU A 126 8.31 -8.97 0.18
N GLU A 127 7.40 -9.12 -0.77
CA GLU A 127 6.88 -10.43 -1.19
C GLU A 127 7.99 -11.33 -1.74
N SER A 128 8.91 -10.76 -2.52
CA SER A 128 10.02 -11.50 -3.12
C SER A 128 11.07 -11.96 -2.10
N PHE A 129 11.29 -11.18 -1.04
CA PHE A 129 12.21 -11.53 0.04
C PHE A 129 11.61 -12.53 1.03
N GLY A 130 10.27 -12.61 1.11
CA GLY A 130 9.55 -13.28 2.19
C GLY A 130 9.11 -12.26 3.23
N LEU A 131 7.84 -12.35 3.66
CA LEU A 131 7.25 -11.36 4.57
C LEU A 131 7.97 -11.34 5.93
N ASP A 132 8.53 -12.48 6.35
CA ASP A 132 9.27 -12.70 7.59
C ASP A 132 10.55 -11.87 7.71
N ILE A 133 11.01 -11.24 6.62
CA ILE A 133 12.08 -10.24 6.67
C ILE A 133 11.72 -9.06 7.59
N ILE A 134 10.44 -8.71 7.71
CA ILE A 134 9.94 -7.75 8.69
C ILE A 134 9.70 -8.50 9.99
N LYS A 135 10.59 -8.32 10.97
CA LYS A 135 10.58 -9.05 12.24
C LYS A 135 9.40 -8.65 13.12
N ASN A 136 8.95 -7.40 13.03
CA ASN A 136 7.79 -6.92 13.77
C ASN A 136 6.48 -7.44 13.13
N ASP A 137 5.89 -8.46 13.76
CA ASP A 137 4.64 -9.09 13.32
C ASP A 137 3.50 -8.10 13.14
N SER A 138 3.34 -7.15 14.08
CA SER A 138 2.29 -6.14 14.02
C SER A 138 2.47 -5.21 12.83
N LEU A 139 3.70 -4.77 12.56
CA LEU A 139 4.02 -3.94 11.40
C LEU A 139 3.79 -4.70 10.09
N ARG A 140 4.28 -5.94 10.02
CA ARG A 140 4.11 -6.83 8.85
C ARG A 140 2.63 -7.04 8.52
N ILE A 141 1.78 -7.27 9.52
CA ILE A 141 0.33 -7.43 9.34
C ILE A 141 -0.30 -6.14 8.82
N LYS A 142 0.07 -4.97 9.37
CA LYS A 142 -0.46 -3.67 8.89
C LYS A 142 -0.10 -3.41 7.43
N ILE A 143 1.15 -3.67 7.04
CA ILE A 143 1.62 -3.54 5.66
C ILE A 143 0.82 -4.48 4.75
N THR A 144 0.75 -5.77 5.11
CA THR A 144 0.05 -6.77 4.30
C THR A 144 -1.43 -6.43 4.13
N ASN A 145 -2.10 -5.99 5.20
CA ASN A 145 -3.51 -5.58 5.16
C ASN A 145 -3.75 -4.36 4.27
N LEU A 146 -2.86 -3.36 4.31
CA LEU A 146 -2.96 -2.19 3.44
C LEU A 146 -2.93 -2.60 1.96
N TYR A 147 -1.90 -3.34 1.56
CA TYR A 147 -1.68 -3.67 0.15
C TYR A 147 -2.62 -4.76 -0.38
N SER A 148 -2.87 -5.80 0.40
CA SER A 148 -3.61 -6.98 -0.07
C SER A 148 -5.12 -6.85 0.10
N THR A 149 -5.58 -6.03 1.05
CA THR A 149 -7.01 -5.89 1.36
C THR A 149 -7.51 -4.51 1.02
N ARG A 150 -6.90 -3.47 1.61
CA ARG A 150 -7.45 -2.11 1.60
C ARG A 150 -7.31 -1.47 0.22
N TYR A 151 -6.15 -1.61 -0.41
CA TYR A 151 -5.92 -1.15 -1.78
C TYR A 151 -6.71 -1.92 -2.83
N GLU A 152 -6.90 -3.23 -2.65
CA GLU A 152 -7.73 -4.03 -3.56
C GLU A 152 -9.21 -3.67 -3.42
N TYR A 153 -9.66 -3.33 -2.21
CA TYR A 153 -11.01 -2.81 -2.00
C TYR A 153 -11.24 -1.48 -2.72
N ILE A 154 -10.30 -0.53 -2.63
CA ILE A 154 -10.38 0.74 -3.38
C ILE A 154 -10.50 0.45 -4.89
N ARG A 155 -9.62 -0.41 -5.42
CA ARG A 155 -9.62 -0.78 -6.84
C ARG A 155 -10.99 -1.31 -7.27
N PHE A 156 -11.60 -2.17 -6.45
CA PHE A 156 -12.94 -2.69 -6.73
C PHE A 156 -14.00 -1.58 -6.74
N ILE A 157 -13.97 -0.65 -5.79
CA ILE A 157 -14.90 0.48 -5.77
C ILE A 157 -14.75 1.35 -7.01
N GLU A 158 -13.53 1.70 -7.40
CA GLU A 158 -13.26 2.59 -8.53
C GLU A 158 -13.55 1.95 -9.89
N GLN A 159 -12.94 0.79 -10.16
CA GLN A 159 -12.90 0.19 -11.50
C GLN A 159 -14.10 -0.73 -11.77
N VAL A 160 -14.80 -1.19 -10.73
CA VAL A 160 -15.94 -2.09 -10.90
C VAL A 160 -17.25 -1.39 -10.59
N ARG A 161 -17.34 -0.70 -9.44
CA ARG A 161 -18.61 -0.09 -9.04
C ARG A 161 -18.81 1.28 -9.65
N ASP A 162 -17.84 2.18 -9.48
CA ASP A 162 -17.97 3.55 -9.95
C ASP A 162 -17.93 3.64 -11.47
N GLU A 163 -16.92 3.05 -12.10
CA GLU A 163 -16.81 3.04 -13.56
C GLU A 163 -18.08 2.50 -14.23
N LYS A 164 -18.61 1.37 -13.76
CA LYS A 164 -19.88 0.82 -14.23
C LYS A 164 -21.03 1.80 -14.04
N PHE A 165 -21.14 2.44 -12.87
CA PHE A 165 -22.18 3.44 -12.61
C PHE A 165 -22.06 4.66 -13.55
N GLN A 166 -20.85 5.15 -13.80
CA GLN A 166 -20.63 6.26 -14.75
C GLN A 166 -21.12 5.85 -16.15
N TYR A 167 -20.70 4.70 -16.66
CA TYR A 167 -21.04 4.27 -18.02
C TYR A 167 -22.50 3.89 -18.21
N GLU A 168 -23.10 3.17 -17.24
CA GLU A 168 -24.44 2.62 -17.40
C GLU A 168 -25.55 3.55 -16.92
N GLN A 169 -25.23 4.49 -16.02
CA GLN A 169 -26.25 5.38 -15.43
C GLN A 169 -26.01 6.85 -15.79
N ILE A 170 -24.78 7.36 -15.70
CA ILE A 170 -24.51 8.79 -15.91
C ILE A 170 -24.44 9.16 -17.40
N ILE A 171 -23.66 8.42 -18.19
CA ILE A 171 -23.47 8.72 -19.62
C ILE A 171 -24.80 8.73 -20.40
N PRO A 172 -25.72 7.76 -20.21
CA PRO A 172 -27.02 7.79 -20.90
C PRO A 172 -27.81 9.07 -20.62
N GLN A 173 -27.84 9.53 -19.37
CA GLN A 173 -28.53 10.76 -18.98
C GLN A 173 -27.91 11.99 -19.66
N ILE A 174 -26.58 12.04 -19.77
CA ILE A 174 -25.88 13.11 -20.49
C ILE A 174 -26.24 13.07 -21.96
N THR A 175 -26.19 11.91 -22.62
CA THR A 175 -26.47 11.80 -24.06
C THR A 175 -27.92 12.12 -24.43
N LYS A 176 -28.87 11.86 -23.52
CA LYS A 176 -30.29 12.08 -23.74
C LYS A 176 -30.72 13.52 -23.48
N HIS A 177 -30.09 14.18 -22.51
CA HIS A 177 -30.59 15.45 -21.97
C HIS A 177 -29.65 16.64 -22.15
N LEU A 178 -28.37 16.41 -22.44
CA LEU A 178 -27.37 17.47 -22.60
C LEU A 178 -26.82 17.45 -24.03
N ARG A 179 -26.38 18.63 -24.49
CA ARG A 179 -25.64 18.81 -25.75
C ARG A 179 -24.34 19.55 -25.50
N LEU A 180 -23.37 19.34 -26.40
CA LEU A 180 -22.11 20.06 -26.38
C LEU A 180 -22.32 21.48 -26.94
N ARG A 181 -22.05 22.50 -26.14
CA ARG A 181 -22.11 23.91 -26.55
C ARG A 181 -20.81 24.36 -27.21
N SER A 182 -19.69 24.01 -26.58
CA SER A 182 -18.31 24.26 -27.06
C SER A 182 -17.38 23.17 -26.52
N GLU A 183 -16.09 23.20 -26.86
CA GLU A 183 -15.14 22.20 -26.36
C GLU A 183 -15.28 21.96 -24.84
N ASN A 184 -15.67 20.74 -24.49
CA ASN A 184 -15.88 20.25 -23.13
C ASN A 184 -16.94 20.97 -22.28
N LEU A 185 -17.80 21.83 -22.86
CA LEU A 185 -18.92 22.47 -22.15
C LEU A 185 -20.27 21.88 -22.59
N TYR A 186 -20.97 21.28 -21.63
CA TYR A 186 -22.31 20.70 -21.81
C TYR A 186 -23.39 21.64 -21.29
N GLU A 187 -24.48 21.76 -22.03
CA GLU A 187 -25.69 22.46 -21.61
C GLU A 187 -26.93 21.56 -21.74
N PRO A 188 -28.00 21.81 -20.97
CA PRO A 188 -29.29 21.17 -21.18
C PRO A 188 -29.85 21.44 -22.58
N ILE A 189 -30.38 20.40 -23.23
CA ILE A 189 -31.12 20.56 -24.49
C ILE A 189 -32.41 21.37 -24.26
N ASN A 190 -33.11 21.07 -23.16
CA ASN A 190 -34.32 21.76 -22.71
C ASN A 190 -34.32 21.85 -21.17
N VAL A 191 -34.14 23.06 -20.65
CA VAL A 191 -34.05 23.32 -19.19
C VAL A 191 -35.37 23.01 -18.48
N ASP A 192 -36.50 23.42 -19.05
CA ASP A 192 -37.82 23.25 -18.43
C ASP A 192 -38.21 21.78 -18.34
N GLU A 193 -37.86 20.99 -19.36
CA GLU A 193 -38.07 19.54 -19.35
C GLU A 193 -37.12 18.85 -18.36
N LEU A 194 -35.83 19.21 -18.40
CA LEU A 194 -34.82 18.60 -17.53
C LEU A 194 -35.09 18.86 -16.04
N SER A 195 -35.55 20.06 -15.68
CA SER A 195 -35.90 20.41 -14.29
C SER A 195 -37.04 19.54 -13.72
N LYS A 196 -37.97 19.11 -14.58
CA LYS A 196 -39.11 18.24 -14.24
C LYS A 196 -38.74 16.74 -14.31
N ASN A 197 -37.60 16.39 -14.88
CA ASN A 197 -37.16 15.01 -15.03
C ASN A 197 -36.65 14.41 -13.70
N ASN A 198 -37.48 13.59 -13.06
CA ASN A 198 -37.14 12.94 -11.79
C ASN A 198 -36.10 11.83 -11.92
N GLU A 199 -36.01 11.18 -13.09
CA GLU A 199 -35.00 10.15 -13.36
C GLU A 199 -33.59 10.78 -13.36
N PHE A 200 -33.41 11.85 -14.13
CA PHE A 200 -32.15 12.59 -14.20
C PHE A 200 -31.72 13.06 -12.81
N LYS A 201 -32.61 13.74 -12.06
CA LYS A 201 -32.32 14.19 -10.69
C LYS A 201 -31.94 13.04 -9.76
N SER A 202 -32.62 11.90 -9.86
CA SER A 202 -32.30 10.71 -9.06
C SER A 202 -30.91 10.17 -9.36
N VAL A 203 -30.54 10.07 -10.65
CA VAL A 203 -29.21 9.60 -11.07
C VAL A 203 -28.10 10.55 -10.60
N ILE A 204 -28.28 11.86 -10.73
CA ILE A 204 -27.30 12.86 -10.24
C ILE A 204 -27.20 12.82 -8.70
N LYS A 205 -28.32 12.58 -8.00
CA LYS A 205 -28.30 12.40 -6.54
C LYS A 205 -27.53 11.14 -6.13
N LEU A 206 -27.74 10.02 -6.81
CA LEU A 206 -26.95 8.80 -6.60
C LEU A 206 -25.45 9.03 -6.88
N ASN A 207 -25.12 9.85 -7.87
CA ASN A 207 -23.73 10.20 -8.15
C ASN A 207 -23.10 11.05 -7.04
N CYS A 208 -23.84 11.99 -6.45
CA CYS A 208 -23.40 12.70 -5.25
C CYS A 208 -23.09 11.72 -4.11
N ASP A 209 -23.96 10.73 -3.89
CA ASP A 209 -23.79 9.75 -2.82
C ASP A 209 -22.58 8.85 -3.09
N MET A 210 -22.34 8.46 -4.35
CA MET A 210 -21.13 7.73 -4.76
C MET A 210 -19.85 8.57 -4.54
N ARG A 211 -19.84 9.86 -4.91
CA ARG A 211 -18.67 10.74 -4.67
C ARG A 211 -18.37 10.84 -3.19
N ASN A 212 -19.38 11.10 -2.36
CA ASN A 212 -19.23 11.17 -0.91
C ASN A 212 -18.65 9.88 -0.34
N TYR A 213 -19.19 8.73 -0.75
CA TYR A 213 -18.72 7.43 -0.31
C TYR A 213 -17.24 7.18 -0.65
N ILE A 214 -16.82 7.50 -1.88
CA ILE A 214 -15.43 7.37 -2.32
C ILE A 214 -14.51 8.31 -1.54
N ILE A 215 -14.92 9.58 -1.34
CA ILE A 215 -14.16 10.55 -0.54
C ILE A 215 -13.95 10.03 0.89
N THR A 216 -14.99 9.45 1.51
CA THR A 216 -14.88 8.85 2.84
C THR A 216 -13.88 7.70 2.87
N ILE A 217 -13.91 6.81 1.87
CA ILE A 217 -12.95 5.71 1.76
C ILE A 217 -11.52 6.24 1.60
N TYR A 218 -11.27 7.22 0.73
CA TYR A 218 -9.93 7.77 0.56
C TYR A 218 -9.40 8.43 1.83
N LYS A 219 -10.24 9.18 2.55
CA LYS A 219 -9.84 9.79 3.83
C LYS A 219 -9.49 8.73 4.89
N ASP A 220 -10.23 7.62 4.93
CA ASP A 220 -9.94 6.49 5.81
C ASP A 220 -8.63 5.78 5.43
N ILE A 221 -8.34 5.67 4.14
CA ILE A 221 -7.08 5.08 3.64
C ILE A 221 -5.90 6.01 3.87
N GLU A 222 -6.02 7.31 3.63
CA GLU A 222 -4.99 8.31 3.93
C GLU A 222 -4.60 8.25 5.42
N LYS A 223 -5.60 8.13 6.30
CA LYS A 223 -5.37 7.93 7.74
C LYS A 223 -4.62 6.62 8.01
N THR A 224 -5.05 5.52 7.40
CA THR A 224 -4.39 4.21 7.53
C THR A 224 -2.91 4.28 7.11
N ILE A 225 -2.61 4.92 5.98
CA ILE A 225 -1.25 5.10 5.48
C ILE A 225 -0.43 5.97 6.44
N THR A 226 -1.01 7.06 6.93
CA THR A 226 -0.34 7.96 7.89
C THR A 226 0.03 7.23 9.18
N GLU A 227 -0.86 6.38 9.70
CA GLU A 227 -0.58 5.56 10.89
C GLU A 227 0.49 4.49 10.61
N LEU A 228 0.50 3.91 9.41
CA LEU A 228 1.52 2.95 9.01
C LEU A 228 2.90 3.61 8.88
N ILE A 229 2.99 4.79 8.25
CA ILE A 229 4.24 5.57 8.16
C ILE A 229 4.81 5.82 9.56
N LYS A 230 3.97 6.25 10.52
CA LYS A 230 4.41 6.45 11.92
C LYS A 230 4.93 5.15 12.55
N ALA A 231 4.28 4.03 12.30
CA ALA A 231 4.73 2.73 12.80
C ALA A 231 6.09 2.33 12.20
N ILE A 232 6.29 2.56 10.90
CA ILE A 232 7.58 2.34 10.22
C ILE A 232 8.67 3.24 10.83
N GLU A 233 8.37 4.51 11.08
CA GLU A 233 9.32 5.45 11.69
C GLU A 233 9.75 5.05 13.11
N LEU A 234 8.82 4.52 13.89
CA LEU A 234 9.12 4.00 15.23
C LEU A 234 10.04 2.77 15.15
N GLU A 235 9.70 1.80 14.30
CA GLU A 235 10.52 0.61 14.07
C GLU A 235 11.95 0.98 13.61
N LEU A 236 12.07 1.95 12.70
CA LEU A 236 13.37 2.43 12.22
C LEU A 236 14.19 3.15 13.30
N LYS A 237 13.55 3.79 14.29
CA LYS A 237 14.23 4.41 15.43
C LYS A 237 14.75 3.36 16.41
N GLU A 238 13.94 2.33 16.70
CA GLU A 238 14.30 1.23 17.59
C GLU A 238 15.50 0.44 17.05
N LYS A 239 15.58 0.20 15.73
CA LYS A 239 16.71 -0.51 15.12
C LYS A 239 18.00 0.32 14.95
N LYS A 240 17.96 1.64 15.22
CA LYS A 240 19.16 2.51 15.16
C LYS A 240 19.87 2.65 16.52
N GLN A 241 19.25 2.19 17.60
CA GLN A 241 19.81 2.14 18.96
C GLN A 241 20.56 0.83 19.18
#